data_AF-A0A524KXE3-F1
#
_entry.id   AF-A0A524KXE3-F1
#
_cell.length_a   1.000
_cell.length_b   1.000
_cell.length_c   1.000
_cell.angle_alpha   90.00
_cell.angle_beta   90.00
_cell.angle_gamma   90.00
#
_symmetry.space_group_name_H-M   'P 1'
#
loop_
_entity.id
_entity.type
_entity.pdbx_description
1 polymer ?
#
loop_
_entity_poly.entity_id
_entity_poly.type
_entity_poly.pdbx_seq_one_letter_code
_entity_poly.pdbx_strand_id
1 'polypeptide(L)' 'MSKVEIVKGYIPGSIGRVAELHGTYYHEHWNFTPFFEAKVATELSEFLGRYDKKQDGFWTA' A
#
# COMPACT_ATOMS: atom_id res chain seq x y z
N MET A 1 -8.06 -23.36 4.88
CA MET A 1 -7.72 -21.97 4.48
C MET A 1 -8.66 -21.04 5.20
N SER A 2 -8.15 -20.01 5.87
CA SER A 2 -8.98 -18.95 6.44
C SER A 2 -9.71 -18.21 5.31
N LYS A 3 -10.90 -17.69 5.60
CA LYS A 3 -11.66 -16.86 4.66
C LYS A 3 -10.93 -15.52 4.53
N VAL A 4 -10.55 -15.15 3.30
CA VAL A 4 -10.03 -13.81 3.00
C VAL A 4 -11.20 -12.83 2.97
N GLU A 5 -11.08 -11.71 3.68
CA GLU A 5 -12.08 -10.65 3.73
C GLU A 5 -11.50 -9.39 3.10
N ILE A 6 -12.18 -8.84 2.10
CA ILE A 6 -11.77 -7.59 1.46
C ILE A 6 -12.46 -6.43 2.15
N VAL A 7 -11.70 -5.55 2.78
CA VAL A 7 -12.19 -4.38 3.49
C VAL A 7 -11.94 -3.13 2.66
N LYS A 8 -12.98 -2.30 2.48
CA LYS A 8 -12.85 -0.97 1.86
C LYS A 8 -12.43 0.05 2.92
N GLY A 9 -11.44 0.86 2.58
CA GLY A 9 -10.96 1.97 3.39
C GLY A 9 -9.67 1.65 4.14
N TYR A 10 -9.15 2.66 4.84
CA TYR A 10 -7.88 2.57 5.55
C TYR A 10 -7.97 1.65 6.77
N ILE A 11 -7.02 0.71 6.87
CA ILE A 11 -6.72 -0.06 8.08
C ILE A 11 -5.34 0.38 8.60
N PRO A 12 -5.18 0.67 9.90
CA PRO A 12 -3.88 0.99 10.47
C PRO A 12 -2.78 0.00 10.04
N GLY A 13 -1.65 0.53 9.54
CA GLY A 13 -0.54 -0.28 9.03
C GLY A 13 -0.58 -0.59 7.52
N SER A 14 -1.68 -0.27 6.83
CA SER A 14 -1.82 -0.56 5.40
C SER A 14 -0.72 0.08 4.53
N ILE A 15 -0.29 1.29 4.85
CA ILE A 15 0.77 2.00 4.10
C ILE A 15 2.07 1.20 4.13
N GLY A 16 2.51 0.81 5.33
CA GLY A 16 3.73 0.03 5.50
C GLY A 16 3.64 -1.33 4.82
N ARG A 17 2.49 -2.00 4.92
CA ARG A 17 2.29 -3.30 4.27
C ARG A 17 2.36 -3.20 2.74
N VAL A 18 1.73 -2.20 2.13
CA VAL A 18 1.79 -2.00 0.68
C VAL A 18 3.21 -1.65 0.23
N ALA A 19 3.91 -0.78 0.98
CA ALA A 19 5.29 -0.42 0.68
C ALA A 19 6.23 -1.62 0.78
N GLU A 20 6.13 -2.44 1.83
CA GLU A 20 6.89 -3.68 2.01
C GLU A 20 6.68 -4.66 0.85
N LEU A 21 5.42 -4.91 0.47
CA LEU A 21 5.09 -5.83 -0.63
C LEU A 21 5.68 -5.34 -1.96
N HIS A 22 5.63 -4.05 -2.23
CA HIS A 22 6.24 -3.47 -3.43
C HIS A 22 7.77 -3.50 -3.34
N GLY A 23 8.35 -3.04 -2.23
CA GLY A 23 9.80 -2.97 -2.03
C GLY A 23 10.46 -4.33 -2.19
N THR A 24 9.96 -5.35 -1.50
CA THR A 24 10.50 -6.72 -1.57
C THR A 24 10.39 -7.33 -2.97
N TYR A 25 9.21 -7.28 -3.58
CA TYR A 25 8.98 -7.84 -4.91
C TYR A 25 9.82 -7.15 -5.99
N TYR A 26 9.85 -5.81 -6.00
CA TYR A 26 10.60 -5.08 -7.01
C TYR A 26 12.10 -5.07 -6.78
N HIS A 27 12.55 -5.20 -5.53
CA HIS A 27 13.95 -5.45 -5.24
C HIS A 27 14.40 -6.80 -5.82
N GLU A 28 13.66 -7.88 -5.56
CA GLU A 28 14.00 -9.23 -6.01
C GLU A 28 14.11 -9.34 -7.54
N HIS A 29 13.19 -8.71 -8.27
CA HIS A 29 13.07 -8.92 -9.71
C HIS A 29 13.70 -7.80 -10.57
N TRP A 30 13.91 -6.60 -10.03
CA TRP A 30 14.44 -5.44 -10.76
C TRP A 30 15.55 -4.69 -10.04
N ASN A 31 16.03 -5.17 -8.89
CA ASN A 31 17.04 -4.49 -8.05
C ASN A 31 16.66 -3.05 -7.70
N PHE A 32 15.37 -2.79 -7.51
CA PHE A 32 14.92 -1.49 -7.04
C PHE A 32 15.51 -1.20 -5.65
N THR A 33 15.82 0.08 -5.44
CA THR A 33 16.52 0.57 -4.25
C THR A 33 15.50 1.19 -3.28
N PRO A 34 15.92 1.57 -2.05
CA PRO A 34 15.03 2.20 -1.07
C PRO A 34 14.28 3.44 -1.57
N PHE A 35 14.77 4.07 -2.64
CA PHE A 35 14.06 5.16 -3.31
C PHE A 35 12.64 4.76 -3.74
N PHE A 36 12.47 3.57 -4.32
CA PHE A 36 11.16 3.12 -4.78
C PHE A 36 10.21 2.84 -3.62
N GLU A 37 10.69 2.17 -2.59
CA GLU A 37 9.92 1.90 -1.37
C GLU A 37 9.46 3.19 -0.69
N ALA A 38 10.37 4.17 -0.53
CA ALA A 38 10.06 5.48 0.02
C ALA A 38 9.03 6.23 -0.83
N LYS A 39 9.12 6.15 -2.17
CA LYS A 39 8.14 6.75 -3.09
C LYS A 39 6.75 6.14 -2.89
N VAL A 40 6.65 4.80 -2.85
CA VAL A 40 5.38 4.09 -2.61
C VAL A 40 4.77 4.51 -1.28
N ALA A 41 5.56 4.52 -0.20
CA ALA A 41 5.08 4.93 1.12
C ALA A 41 4.61 6.39 1.14
N THR A 42 5.35 7.31 0.50
CA THR A 42 5.04 8.74 0.48
C THR A 42 3.77 9.02 -0.30
N GLU A 43 3.69 8.58 -1.55
CA GLU A 43 2.54 8.87 -2.43
C GLU A 43 1.26 8.19 -1.92
N LEU A 44 1.37 6.99 -1.34
CA LEU A 44 0.23 6.32 -0.72
C LEU A 44 -0.24 7.05 0.55
N SER A 45 0.70 7.55 1.37
CA SER A 45 0.36 8.35 2.56
C SER A 45 -0.34 9.65 2.17
N GLU A 46 0.15 10.33 1.14
CA GLU A 46 -0.47 11.54 0.60
C GLU A 46 -1.89 11.26 0.11
N PHE A 47 -2.09 10.19 -0.68
CA PHE A 47 -3.41 9.77 -1.15
C PHE A 47 -4.36 9.48 0.01
N LEU A 48 -3.93 8.67 0.99
CA LEU A 48 -4.78 8.32 2.13
C LEU A 48 -5.04 9.52 3.07
N GLY A 49 -4.13 10.48 3.15
CA GLY A 49 -4.30 11.71 3.91
C GLY A 49 -5.41 12.63 3.36
N ARG A 50 -5.72 12.51 2.06
CA ARG A 50 -6.80 13.25 1.38
C ARG A 50 -7.98 12.37 0.95
N TYR A 51 -8.05 11.15 1.48
CA TYR A 51 -9.02 10.13 1.07
C TYR A 51 -10.47 10.58 1.26
N ASP A 52 -11.25 10.61 0.18
CA ASP A 52 -12.69 10.79 0.18
C ASP A 52 -13.41 9.46 -0.05
N LYS A 53 -14.04 8.91 1.00
CA LYS A 53 -14.80 7.65 0.92
C LYS A 53 -15.91 7.60 -0.15
N LYS A 54 -16.37 8.76 -0.64
CA LYS A 54 -17.40 8.86 -1.69
C LYS A 54 -16.83 8.79 -3.10
N GLN A 55 -15.55 9.10 -3.29
CA GLN A 55 -14.90 9.20 -4.60
C GLN A 55 -13.76 8.20 -4.75
N ASP A 56 -13.04 7.94 -3.67
CA ASP A 56 -11.81 7.17 -3.65
C ASP A 56 -12.02 5.70 -3.26
N GLY A 57 -11.12 4.87 -3.78
CA GLY A 57 -11.08 3.44 -3.58
C GLY A 57 -9.76 2.98 -2.96
N PHE A 58 -9.85 2.30 -1.81
CA PHE A 58 -8.73 1.59 -1.21
C PHE A 58 -9.29 0.29 -0.63
N TRP A 59 -8.73 -0.86 -1.01
CA TRP A 59 -9.19 -2.18 -0.57
C TRP A 59 -8.01 -3.02 -0.13
N THR A 60 -8.13 -3.67 1.02
CA THR A 60 -7.11 -4.54 1.62
C THR A 60 -7.73 -5.89 1.98
N ALA A 61 -6.92 -6.94 2.04
CA ALA A 61 -7.35 -8.32 2.23
C ALA A 61 -6.39 -9.12 3.12
#